data_AF-A0A836U2Q6-F1
#
_entry.id   AF-A0A836U2Q6-F1
#
_cell.length_a   1.000
_cell.length_b   1.000
_cell.length_c   1.000
_cell.angle_alpha   90.00
_cell.angle_beta   90.00
_cell.angle_gamma   90.00
#
_symmetry.space_group_name_H-M   'P 1'
#
loop_
_entity.id
_entity.type
_entity.pdbx_description
1 polymer ?
#
loop_
_entity_poly.entity_id
_entity_poly.type
_entity_poly.pdbx_seq_one_letter_code
_entity_poly.pdbx_strand_id
1 'polypeptide(L)'
;MIKNYLKSGMFISLCIFSWIVVAGENETYPVVNSNNVLSSEYLSSTYHRVDSVNINNDYYHFVVESDIGRYDIHSLALLKKRVNEIKTISRAINTYEQQDDELSGELRSQLTLSSDSAMSLLTSPLDSASNLAGQLAGNLNATLDGEDPFVYQSSSRLAYEPKDATTATHKRNIAFQLGLDMYTSNTRVQSFLNTIANARSSGRASAGVGLSNALAKSSDVDGMDFKIKYLIKNRTLVQLKHHNSEWLARMGVNELLINNFIEHPVLTPTNKTVITAYLSKLKNVSRLDKFIELVLTANNEVMSLIYERLSKALLQYQDKTEHFSAFYNFNGQAAVITDSRRIVFFDTADLLIWSEEKQIKYEKSANHAEKSGYKGWEIVSFGDISRLASQKISELAFKHTVKLSE
;
A
#
# COMPACT_ATOMS: atom_id res chain seq x y z
N MET A 1 -50.92 70.75 30.64
CA MET A 1 -50.62 69.36 31.02
C MET A 1 -49.75 68.75 29.93
N ILE A 2 -48.66 68.11 30.35
CA ILE A 2 -47.45 67.70 29.63
C ILE A 2 -47.70 66.73 28.45
N LYS A 3 -46.97 66.85 27.33
CA LYS A 3 -46.22 65.73 26.70
C LYS A 3 -45.26 66.14 25.58
N ASN A 4 -44.09 65.50 25.65
CA ASN A 4 -42.88 65.55 24.82
C ASN A 4 -42.99 64.80 23.48
N TYR A 5 -41.89 64.91 22.69
CA TYR A 5 -41.23 63.90 21.81
C TYR A 5 -41.15 64.32 20.33
N LEU A 6 -40.07 64.10 19.56
CA LEU A 6 -38.77 63.43 19.70
C LEU A 6 -37.86 63.96 18.57
N LYS A 7 -36.55 64.16 18.81
CA LYS A 7 -35.54 64.50 17.79
C LYS A 7 -34.99 63.21 17.14
N SER A 8 -34.85 63.21 15.82
CA SER A 8 -34.08 62.19 15.07
C SER A 8 -32.58 62.39 15.30
N GLY A 9 -31.90 61.35 15.79
CA GLY A 9 -30.45 61.26 15.88
C GLY A 9 -29.95 60.09 15.03
N MET A 10 -29.16 60.41 14.01
CA MET A 10 -28.55 59.47 13.06
C MET A 10 -27.31 58.85 13.71
N PHE A 11 -27.32 57.53 13.94
CA PHE A 11 -26.15 56.79 14.44
C PHE A 11 -25.22 56.45 13.28
N ILE A 12 -24.00 56.98 13.31
CA ILE A 12 -22.87 56.53 12.48
C ILE A 12 -22.17 55.41 13.26
N SER A 13 -22.25 54.19 12.75
CA SER A 13 -21.54 53.03 13.31
C SER A 13 -20.11 52.99 12.76
N LEU A 14 -19.14 53.17 13.65
CA LEU A 14 -17.72 53.11 13.37
C LEU A 14 -17.26 51.66 13.57
N CYS A 15 -17.17 50.88 12.49
CA CYS A 15 -16.59 49.53 12.54
C CYS A 15 -15.06 49.63 12.59
N ILE A 16 -14.50 49.43 13.78
CA ILE A 16 -13.07 49.20 14.00
C ILE A 16 -12.75 47.80 13.46
N PHE A 17 -12.09 47.71 12.31
CA PHE A 17 -11.46 46.46 11.86
C PHE A 17 -10.18 46.25 12.66
N SER A 18 -10.28 45.49 13.75
CA SER A 18 -9.11 44.90 14.39
C SER A 18 -8.59 43.79 13.48
N TRP A 19 -7.51 44.06 12.74
CA TRP A 19 -6.74 43.02 12.07
C TRP A 19 -6.01 42.24 13.16
N ILE A 20 -6.50 41.04 13.45
CA ILE A 20 -5.74 40.07 14.23
C ILE A 20 -4.59 39.59 13.35
N VAL A 21 -3.37 39.81 13.82
CA VAL A 21 -2.16 39.17 13.31
C VAL A 21 -2.28 37.68 13.63
N VAL A 22 -2.49 36.85 12.61
CA VAL A 22 -2.59 35.39 12.76
C VAL A 22 -1.16 34.81 12.82
N ALA A 23 -0.78 34.31 13.99
CA ALA A 23 0.31 33.36 14.13
C ALA A 23 -0.03 32.08 13.34
N GLY A 24 0.92 31.51 12.61
CA GLY A 24 0.70 30.45 11.61
C GLY A 24 -0.28 29.36 12.04
N GLU A 25 -1.44 29.30 11.37
CA GLU A 25 -2.49 28.31 11.63
C GLU A 25 -2.05 26.94 11.11
N ASN A 26 -1.44 26.14 11.98
CA ASN A 26 -1.32 24.71 11.76
C ASN A 26 -2.70 24.06 11.88
N GLU A 27 -3.04 23.15 10.98
CA GLU A 27 -4.24 22.33 11.10
C GLU A 27 -4.04 21.23 12.13
N THR A 28 -5.12 20.89 12.83
CA THR A 28 -5.23 19.62 13.53
C THR A 28 -5.91 18.61 12.62
N TYR A 29 -5.61 17.31 12.78
CA TYR A 29 -6.31 16.28 12.02
C TYR A 29 -7.82 16.37 12.29
N PRO A 30 -8.65 16.35 11.25
CA PRO A 30 -10.08 16.37 11.42
C PRO A 30 -10.55 15.10 12.13
N VAL A 31 -11.62 15.18 12.90
CA VAL A 31 -12.33 13.99 13.35
C VAL A 31 -12.94 13.32 12.12
N VAL A 32 -12.50 12.09 11.85
CA VAL A 32 -12.90 11.37 10.65
C VAL A 32 -14.13 10.52 10.94
N ASN A 33 -15.18 10.71 10.13
CA ASN A 33 -16.27 9.74 10.05
C ASN A 33 -15.99 8.76 8.92
N SER A 34 -16.01 7.46 9.22
CA SER A 34 -15.75 6.40 8.25
C SER A 34 -16.62 6.53 7.00
N ASN A 35 -17.89 6.92 7.16
CA ASN A 35 -18.85 7.09 6.07
C ASN A 35 -18.49 8.21 5.08
N ASN A 36 -17.63 9.15 5.47
CA ASN A 36 -17.19 10.24 4.61
C ASN A 36 -15.91 9.92 3.83
N VAL A 37 -15.15 8.90 4.26
CA VAL A 37 -13.86 8.52 3.65
C VAL A 37 -14.00 7.28 2.77
N LEU A 38 -14.89 6.36 3.13
CA LEU A 38 -15.03 5.06 2.47
C LEU A 38 -16.38 4.95 1.76
N SER A 39 -16.38 4.35 0.57
CA SER A 39 -17.63 3.88 -0.04
C SER A 39 -18.20 2.69 0.76
N SER A 40 -19.50 2.45 0.61
CA SER A 40 -20.23 1.40 1.35
C SER A 40 -19.59 0.02 1.27
N GLU A 41 -19.03 -0.34 0.12
CA GLU A 41 -18.36 -1.63 -0.09
C GLU A 41 -17.07 -1.81 0.71
N TYR A 42 -16.38 -0.73 1.08
CA TYR A 42 -15.18 -0.78 1.92
C TYR A 42 -15.53 -0.61 3.39
N LEU A 43 -16.64 0.04 3.72
CA LEU A 43 -17.13 0.16 5.10
C LEU A 43 -17.56 -1.18 5.68
N SER A 44 -18.37 -1.92 4.95
CA SER A 44 -18.93 -3.17 5.45
C SER A 44 -19.39 -4.07 4.31
N SER A 45 -19.32 -5.37 4.55
CA SER A 45 -19.96 -6.40 3.75
C SER A 45 -20.32 -7.60 4.63
N THR A 46 -20.85 -8.67 4.03
CA THR A 46 -21.03 -9.94 4.75
C THR A 46 -19.71 -10.52 5.28
N TYR A 47 -18.55 -10.06 4.78
CA TYR A 47 -17.24 -10.63 5.15
C TYR A 47 -16.39 -9.73 6.05
N HIS A 48 -16.72 -8.45 6.21
CA HIS A 48 -15.88 -7.53 6.97
C HIS A 48 -16.66 -6.30 7.44
N ARG A 49 -16.17 -5.63 8.47
CA ARG A 49 -16.66 -4.33 8.93
C ARG A 49 -15.49 -3.46 9.39
N VAL A 50 -15.49 -2.19 9.00
CA VAL A 50 -14.57 -1.18 9.53
C VAL A 50 -15.16 -0.62 10.84
N ASP A 51 -14.46 -0.82 11.95
CA ASP A 51 -14.92 -0.42 13.28
C ASP A 51 -14.55 1.04 13.60
N SER A 52 -13.36 1.48 13.22
CA SER A 52 -12.89 2.85 13.47
C SER A 52 -11.95 3.35 12.38
N VAL A 53 -11.87 4.68 12.26
CA VAL A 53 -10.96 5.39 11.35
C VAL A 53 -10.32 6.54 12.10
N ASN A 54 -9.00 6.55 12.16
CA ASN A 54 -8.19 7.65 12.68
C ASN A 54 -7.20 8.11 11.60
N ILE A 55 -6.47 9.19 11.85
CA ILE A 55 -5.36 9.63 10.99
C ILE A 55 -4.10 9.66 11.83
N ASN A 56 -3.06 8.99 11.34
CA ASN A 56 -1.73 8.96 11.94
C ASN A 56 -0.70 9.26 10.84
N ASN A 57 0.09 10.32 11.01
CA ASN A 57 1.16 10.73 10.09
C ASN A 57 0.70 10.84 8.63
N ASP A 58 -0.38 11.60 8.38
CA ASP A 58 -1.00 11.81 7.05
C ASP A 58 -1.63 10.56 6.39
N TYR A 59 -1.67 9.42 7.07
CA TYR A 59 -2.32 8.21 6.60
C TYR A 59 -3.50 7.84 7.47
N TYR A 60 -4.55 7.29 6.85
CA TYR A 60 -5.65 6.73 7.64
C TYR A 60 -5.19 5.46 8.38
N HIS A 61 -5.76 5.25 9.55
CA HIS A 61 -5.59 4.06 10.37
C HIS A 61 -6.96 3.43 10.59
N PHE A 62 -7.10 2.17 10.20
CA PHE A 62 -8.36 1.43 10.21
C PHE A 62 -8.24 0.21 11.11
N VAL A 63 -9.29 -0.04 11.90
CA VAL A 63 -9.53 -1.34 12.52
C VAL A 63 -10.62 -2.04 11.71
N VAL A 64 -10.31 -3.24 11.20
CA VAL A 64 -11.24 -4.04 10.41
C VAL A 64 -11.49 -5.38 11.10
N GLU A 65 -12.76 -5.68 11.34
CA GLU A 65 -13.22 -6.97 11.83
C GLU A 65 -13.69 -7.85 10.68
N SER A 66 -13.45 -9.16 10.79
CA SER A 66 -13.99 -10.19 9.90
C SER A 66 -14.06 -11.54 10.61
N ASP A 67 -14.80 -12.48 10.03
CA ASP A 67 -14.91 -13.85 10.56
C ASP A 67 -13.58 -14.60 10.60
N ILE A 68 -12.61 -14.17 9.80
CA ILE A 68 -11.26 -14.74 9.73
C ILE A 68 -10.25 -13.95 10.58
N GLY A 69 -10.73 -12.95 11.32
CA GLY A 69 -9.98 -12.22 12.34
C GLY A 69 -9.96 -10.71 12.14
N ARG A 70 -9.30 -10.05 13.09
CA ARG A 70 -9.11 -8.60 13.20
C ARG A 70 -7.86 -8.14 12.46
N TYR A 71 -7.91 -6.97 11.85
CA TYR A 71 -6.82 -6.33 11.13
C TYR A 71 -6.64 -4.89 11.59
N ASP A 72 -5.39 -4.55 11.86
CA ASP A 72 -4.92 -3.19 12.06
C ASP A 72 -4.23 -2.73 10.77
N ILE A 73 -4.77 -1.70 10.12
CA ILE A 73 -4.39 -1.32 8.75
C ILE A 73 -4.05 0.16 8.69
N HIS A 74 -2.86 0.44 8.18
CA HIS A 74 -2.37 1.78 7.92
C HIS A 74 -2.39 2.07 6.42
N SER A 75 -2.95 3.20 6.04
CA SER A 75 -3.29 3.67 4.69
C SER A 75 -4.56 3.08 4.05
N LEU A 76 -5.30 3.97 3.36
CA LEU A 76 -6.44 3.64 2.50
C LEU A 76 -6.06 2.66 1.38
N ALA A 77 -4.86 2.80 0.82
CA ALA A 77 -4.36 1.90 -0.22
C ALA A 77 -4.28 0.46 0.29
N LEU A 78 -3.75 0.29 1.51
CA LEU A 78 -3.61 -1.02 2.12
C LEU A 78 -4.98 -1.57 2.54
N LEU A 79 -5.89 -0.72 3.03
CA LEU A 79 -7.27 -1.12 3.34
C LEU A 79 -7.95 -1.76 2.13
N LYS A 80 -7.90 -1.11 0.96
CA LYS A 80 -8.51 -1.65 -0.26
C LYS A 80 -7.93 -3.03 -0.63
N LYS A 81 -6.61 -3.19 -0.52
CA LYS A 81 -5.93 -4.48 -0.72
C LYS A 81 -6.46 -5.53 0.27
N ARG A 82 -6.46 -5.22 1.57
CA ARG A 82 -6.88 -6.16 2.63
C ARG A 82 -8.36 -6.53 2.55
N VAL A 83 -9.25 -5.59 2.28
CA VAL A 83 -10.68 -5.86 2.11
C VAL A 83 -10.90 -6.81 0.92
N ASN A 84 -10.20 -6.60 -0.19
CA ASN A 84 -10.29 -7.53 -1.33
C ASN A 84 -9.76 -8.93 -0.97
N GLU A 85 -8.64 -9.01 -0.25
CA GLU A 85 -8.08 -10.28 0.23
C GLU A 85 -9.09 -11.01 1.14
N ILE A 86 -9.62 -10.34 2.17
CA ILE A 86 -10.63 -10.88 3.11
C ILE A 86 -11.84 -11.41 2.35
N LYS A 87 -12.46 -10.58 1.50
CA LYS A 87 -13.64 -10.98 0.72
C LYS A 87 -13.35 -12.20 -0.16
N THR A 88 -12.14 -12.30 -0.71
CA THR A 88 -11.77 -13.38 -1.63
C THR A 88 -11.58 -14.69 -0.89
N ILE A 89 -10.85 -14.69 0.23
CA ILE A 89 -10.62 -15.92 1.00
C ILE A 89 -11.89 -16.38 1.71
N SER A 90 -12.71 -15.48 2.26
CA SER A 90 -14.00 -15.86 2.86
C SER A 90 -14.96 -16.47 1.85
N ARG A 91 -15.02 -15.93 0.62
CA ARG A 91 -15.80 -16.55 -0.47
C ARG A 91 -15.29 -17.94 -0.84
N ALA A 92 -13.97 -18.11 -0.92
CA ALA A 92 -13.38 -19.40 -1.24
C ALA A 92 -13.67 -20.43 -0.15
N ILE A 93 -13.49 -20.09 1.14
CA ILE A 93 -13.79 -20.96 2.29
C ILE A 93 -15.25 -21.42 2.24
N ASN A 94 -16.20 -20.50 2.07
CA ASN A 94 -17.63 -20.83 1.97
C ASN A 94 -17.94 -21.75 0.77
N THR A 95 -17.13 -21.69 -0.29
CA THR A 95 -17.29 -22.59 -1.44
C THR A 95 -16.72 -23.99 -1.12
N TYR A 96 -15.59 -24.06 -0.41
CA TYR A 96 -15.02 -25.34 0.04
C TYR A 96 -15.95 -26.05 1.03
N GLU A 97 -16.65 -25.33 1.91
CA GLU A 97 -17.67 -25.91 2.82
C GLU A 97 -18.82 -26.62 2.13
N GLN A 98 -19.00 -26.43 0.82
CA GLN A 98 -20.05 -27.11 0.07
C GLN A 98 -19.51 -28.30 -0.74
N GLN A 99 -18.19 -28.41 -0.85
CA GLN A 99 -17.51 -29.29 -1.81
C GLN A 99 -16.51 -30.23 -1.14
N ASP A 100 -15.93 -29.83 0.00
CA ASP A 100 -14.87 -30.52 0.73
C ASP A 100 -14.82 -30.00 2.19
N ASP A 101 -15.69 -30.58 3.03
CA ASP A 101 -15.84 -30.17 4.43
C ASP A 101 -14.55 -30.31 5.24
N GLU A 102 -13.77 -31.38 4.99
CA GLU A 102 -12.51 -31.63 5.69
C GLU A 102 -11.48 -30.53 5.40
N LEU A 103 -11.30 -30.19 4.12
CA LEU A 103 -10.41 -29.11 3.72
C LEU A 103 -10.91 -27.75 4.23
N SER A 104 -12.23 -27.54 4.25
CA SER A 104 -12.80 -26.30 4.80
C SER A 104 -12.55 -26.14 6.31
N GLY A 105 -12.63 -27.24 7.06
CA GLY A 105 -12.30 -27.27 8.49
C GLY A 105 -10.83 -26.97 8.76
N GLU A 106 -9.93 -27.57 7.97
CA GLU A 106 -8.49 -27.29 8.04
C GLU A 106 -8.19 -25.82 7.72
N LEU A 107 -8.82 -25.25 6.68
CA LEU A 107 -8.66 -23.85 6.34
C LEU A 107 -9.08 -22.93 7.49
N ARG A 108 -10.24 -23.18 8.10
CA ARG A 108 -10.72 -22.41 9.27
C ARG A 108 -9.74 -22.51 10.45
N SER A 109 -9.27 -23.72 10.75
CA SER A 109 -8.31 -23.95 11.84
C SER A 109 -7.00 -23.19 11.64
N GLN A 110 -6.40 -23.29 10.46
CA GLN A 110 -5.15 -22.61 10.13
C GLN A 110 -5.27 -21.08 10.15
N LEU A 111 -6.44 -20.55 9.78
CA LEU A 111 -6.71 -19.11 9.83
C LEU A 111 -6.84 -18.62 11.27
N THR A 112 -7.50 -19.39 12.16
CA THR A 112 -7.56 -19.04 13.59
C THR A 112 -6.19 -19.04 14.26
N LEU A 113 -5.35 -20.05 14.00
CA LEU A 113 -3.99 -20.14 14.56
C LEU A 113 -3.11 -18.97 14.11
N SER A 114 -3.25 -18.53 12.87
CA SER A 114 -2.52 -17.36 12.35
C SER A 114 -2.89 -16.05 13.05
N SER A 115 -4.10 -15.96 13.60
CA SER A 115 -4.59 -14.80 14.36
C SER A 115 -3.96 -14.74 15.76
N ASP A 116 -3.97 -15.86 16.48
CA ASP A 116 -3.44 -15.94 17.85
C ASP A 116 -1.92 -15.76 17.90
N SER A 117 -1.23 -16.29 16.89
CA SER A 117 0.22 -16.14 16.73
C SER A 117 0.66 -14.70 16.42
N ALA A 118 -0.20 -13.90 15.78
CA ALA A 118 0.09 -12.49 15.51
C ALA A 118 -0.12 -11.59 16.75
N MET A 119 -1.11 -11.91 17.59
CA MET A 119 -1.36 -11.19 18.85
C MET A 119 -0.25 -11.42 19.88
N SER A 120 0.25 -12.65 20.02
CA SER A 120 1.31 -12.98 20.99
C SER A 120 2.65 -12.29 20.67
N LEU A 121 2.94 -12.04 19.39
CA LEU A 121 4.12 -11.30 18.93
C LEU A 121 4.03 -9.79 19.18
N LEU A 122 2.82 -9.23 19.20
CA LEU A 122 2.58 -7.81 19.49
C LEU A 122 2.63 -7.51 20.99
N THR A 123 2.25 -8.46 21.85
CA THR A 123 2.10 -8.20 23.29
C THR A 123 3.35 -8.50 24.12
N SER A 124 4.25 -9.43 23.71
CA SER A 124 5.47 -9.74 24.49
C SER A 124 6.62 -10.34 23.65
N PRO A 125 7.55 -9.54 23.12
CA PRO A 125 8.68 -10.07 22.34
C PRO A 125 9.71 -10.90 23.16
N LEU A 126 9.73 -10.78 24.50
CA LEU A 126 10.68 -11.51 25.36
C LEU A 126 10.08 -12.79 25.98
N ASP A 127 8.75 -12.87 26.18
CA ASP A 127 8.09 -14.04 26.78
C ASP A 127 7.76 -15.14 25.77
N SER A 128 7.70 -14.82 24.48
CA SER A 128 7.45 -15.84 23.42
C SER A 128 8.61 -16.82 23.28
N ALA A 129 9.84 -16.43 23.64
CA ALA A 129 11.02 -17.28 23.55
C ALA A 129 11.05 -18.40 24.61
N SER A 130 10.48 -18.17 25.80
CA SER A 130 10.47 -19.14 26.90
C SER A 130 9.30 -20.13 26.81
N ASN A 131 8.13 -19.68 26.34
CA ASN A 131 6.94 -20.53 26.23
C ASN A 131 6.95 -21.48 25.02
N LEU A 132 7.74 -21.18 23.99
CA LEU A 132 7.92 -22.06 22.83
C LEU A 132 8.81 -23.28 23.14
N ALA A 133 9.74 -23.15 24.09
CA ALA A 133 10.60 -24.25 24.50
C ALA A 133 9.85 -25.37 25.27
N GLY A 134 8.78 -25.02 25.99
CA GLY A 134 8.01 -25.96 26.79
C GLY A 134 7.01 -26.83 26.00
N GLN A 135 6.52 -26.35 24.85
CA GLN A 135 5.52 -27.07 24.04
C GLN A 135 6.12 -28.04 23.01
N LEU A 136 7.44 -28.00 22.79
CA LEU A 136 8.14 -28.86 21.82
C LEU A 136 8.63 -30.20 22.41
N ALA A 137 8.57 -30.40 23.72
CA ALA A 137 8.99 -31.65 24.35
C ALA A 137 8.01 -32.83 24.14
N GLY A 138 6.76 -32.55 23.75
CA GLY A 138 5.70 -33.55 23.66
C GLY A 138 5.62 -34.37 22.37
N ASN A 139 6.29 -33.95 21.28
CA ASN A 139 6.15 -34.55 19.95
C ASN A 139 7.46 -35.07 19.34
N LEU A 140 8.46 -35.38 20.17
CA LEU A 140 9.78 -35.87 19.75
C LEU A 140 9.80 -37.27 19.11
N ASN A 141 8.65 -37.97 19.00
CA ASN A 141 8.58 -39.30 18.39
C ASN A 141 7.90 -39.34 17.00
N ALA A 142 7.40 -38.23 16.46
CA ALA A 142 6.79 -38.18 15.12
C ALA A 142 7.68 -37.52 14.05
N THR A 143 8.89 -37.09 14.41
CA THR A 143 9.74 -36.22 13.59
C THR A 143 11.14 -36.83 13.41
N LEU A 144 11.22 -38.01 12.81
CA LEU A 144 12.51 -38.57 12.36
C LEU A 144 12.64 -38.71 10.83
N ASP A 145 11.66 -38.24 10.04
CA ASP A 145 11.80 -38.12 8.57
C ASP A 145 10.98 -36.97 7.94
N GLY A 146 10.66 -35.92 8.69
CA GLY A 146 9.90 -34.77 8.16
C GLY A 146 10.29 -33.47 8.84
N GLU A 147 11.07 -32.64 8.16
CA GLU A 147 11.44 -31.30 8.63
C GLU A 147 10.20 -30.44 8.86
N ASP A 148 10.07 -29.91 10.08
CA ASP A 148 9.04 -28.95 10.48
C ASP A 148 9.30 -27.58 9.79
N PRO A 149 8.42 -27.10 8.90
CA PRO A 149 8.71 -25.95 8.03
C PRO A 149 8.62 -24.57 8.73
N PHE A 150 8.33 -24.51 10.03
CA PHE A 150 8.00 -23.24 10.71
C PHE A 150 9.10 -22.65 11.62
N VAL A 151 10.23 -23.32 11.83
CA VAL A 151 11.19 -22.94 12.91
C VAL A 151 12.36 -22.04 12.45
N TYR A 152 12.63 -21.87 11.15
CA TYR A 152 13.65 -20.91 10.68
C TYR A 152 13.06 -19.51 10.38
N GLN A 153 12.54 -18.84 11.41
CA GLN A 153 12.03 -17.46 11.34
C GLN A 153 12.98 -16.46 12.02
N SER A 154 14.05 -16.06 11.32
CA SER A 154 14.85 -14.90 11.74
C SER A 154 15.63 -14.29 10.57
N SER A 155 14.94 -13.68 9.60
CA SER A 155 15.43 -12.49 8.83
C SER A 155 14.63 -12.15 7.57
N SER A 156 13.76 -13.01 7.04
CA SER A 156 12.96 -12.71 5.84
C SER A 156 11.46 -12.69 6.16
N ARG A 157 10.99 -11.60 6.78
CA ARG A 157 9.57 -11.37 7.16
C ARG A 157 8.63 -11.15 5.97
N LEU A 158 9.00 -11.57 4.77
CA LEU A 158 8.20 -11.40 3.56
C LEU A 158 8.12 -12.70 2.77
N ALA A 159 6.90 -13.16 2.52
CA ALA A 159 6.56 -13.86 1.29
C ALA A 159 7.32 -15.18 1.00
N TYR A 160 6.87 -16.28 1.63
CA TYR A 160 7.47 -17.60 1.46
C TYR A 160 7.04 -18.28 0.15
N GLU A 161 8.02 -18.62 -0.69
CA GLU A 161 7.85 -19.60 -1.76
C GLU A 161 8.18 -21.00 -1.21
N PRO A 162 7.27 -21.99 -1.32
CA PRO A 162 7.53 -23.37 -0.90
C PRO A 162 8.82 -23.93 -1.51
N LYS A 163 9.60 -24.68 -0.71
CA LYS A 163 10.80 -25.39 -1.20
C LYS A 163 10.45 -26.41 -2.27
N ASP A 164 9.31 -27.11 -2.11
CA ASP A 164 8.80 -28.04 -3.10
C ASP A 164 8.25 -27.28 -4.33
N ALA A 165 8.85 -27.54 -5.50
CA ALA A 165 8.54 -26.83 -6.73
C ALA A 165 7.09 -27.04 -7.20
N THR A 166 6.52 -28.21 -6.93
CA THR A 166 5.12 -28.54 -7.27
C THR A 166 4.16 -27.69 -6.45
N THR A 167 4.37 -27.65 -5.14
CA THR A 167 3.60 -26.83 -4.19
C THR A 167 3.75 -25.35 -4.48
N ALA A 168 4.96 -24.87 -4.77
CA ALA A 168 5.19 -23.48 -5.18
C ALA A 168 4.43 -23.12 -6.46
N THR A 169 4.37 -24.05 -7.43
CA THR A 169 3.62 -23.89 -8.67
C THR A 169 2.11 -23.87 -8.42
N HIS A 170 1.59 -24.76 -7.57
CA HIS A 170 0.18 -24.74 -7.17
C HIS A 170 -0.18 -23.43 -6.46
N LYS A 171 0.65 -22.98 -5.51
CA LYS A 171 0.45 -21.73 -4.78
C LYS A 171 0.35 -20.52 -5.73
N ARG A 172 1.27 -20.42 -6.70
CA ARG A 172 1.24 -19.38 -7.76
C ARG A 172 -0.04 -19.45 -8.61
N ASN A 173 -0.43 -20.65 -9.02
CA ASN A 173 -1.64 -20.86 -9.82
C ASN A 173 -2.91 -20.48 -9.07
N ILE A 174 -3.03 -20.88 -7.80
CA ILE A 174 -4.17 -20.55 -6.94
C ILE A 174 -4.23 -19.04 -6.72
N ALA A 175 -3.12 -18.41 -6.34
CA ALA A 175 -3.04 -16.97 -6.12
C ALA A 175 -3.49 -16.20 -7.37
N PHE A 176 -2.96 -16.59 -8.54
CA PHE A 176 -3.37 -16.01 -9.81
C PHE A 176 -4.86 -16.19 -10.09
N GLN A 177 -5.40 -17.41 -9.98
CA GLN A 177 -6.83 -17.69 -10.23
C GLN A 177 -7.77 -16.87 -9.33
N LEU A 178 -7.38 -16.66 -8.08
CA LEU A 178 -8.17 -15.88 -7.12
C LEU A 178 -7.90 -14.38 -7.18
N GLY A 179 -6.95 -13.93 -7.99
CA GLY A 179 -6.51 -12.53 -8.01
C GLY A 179 -5.83 -12.09 -6.70
N LEU A 180 -5.27 -13.03 -5.94
CA LEU A 180 -4.48 -12.80 -4.74
C LEU A 180 -3.01 -12.63 -5.09
N ASP A 181 -2.29 -11.91 -4.23
CA ASP A 181 -0.85 -11.74 -4.32
C ASP A 181 -0.16 -12.90 -3.58
N MET A 182 0.56 -13.75 -4.30
CA MET A 182 1.30 -14.89 -3.74
C MET A 182 2.30 -14.46 -2.66
N TYR A 183 2.82 -13.24 -2.79
CA TYR A 183 3.87 -12.70 -1.94
C TYR A 183 3.34 -11.63 -0.98
N THR A 184 2.03 -11.58 -0.74
CA THR A 184 1.43 -10.66 0.24
C THR A 184 1.98 -10.92 1.65
N SER A 185 2.12 -9.86 2.45
CA SER A 185 2.41 -9.97 3.89
C SER A 185 1.19 -10.37 4.73
N ASN A 186 -0.01 -10.46 4.14
CA ASN A 186 -1.19 -10.95 4.86
C ASN A 186 -1.01 -12.43 5.18
N THR A 187 -0.71 -12.72 6.45
CA THR A 187 -0.46 -14.07 6.95
C THR A 187 -1.65 -15.00 6.75
N ARG A 188 -2.88 -14.48 6.80
CA ARG A 188 -4.11 -15.26 6.55
C ARG A 188 -4.22 -15.68 5.08
N VAL A 189 -3.85 -14.79 4.16
CA VAL A 189 -3.76 -15.16 2.74
C VAL A 189 -2.63 -16.17 2.51
N GLN A 190 -1.47 -15.98 3.15
CA GLN A 190 -0.36 -16.93 3.07
C GLN A 190 -0.77 -18.33 3.55
N SER A 191 -1.44 -18.39 4.71
CA SER A 191 -1.95 -19.62 5.31
C SER A 191 -2.95 -20.31 4.38
N PHE A 192 -3.98 -19.59 3.93
CA PHE A 192 -4.96 -20.08 2.97
C PHE A 192 -4.31 -20.64 1.68
N LEU A 193 -3.38 -19.89 1.07
CA LEU A 193 -2.71 -20.30 -0.16
C LEU A 193 -1.83 -21.54 0.06
N ASN A 194 -1.13 -21.63 1.19
CA ASN A 194 -0.29 -22.78 1.55
C ASN A 194 -1.15 -24.03 1.77
N THR A 195 -2.23 -23.93 2.53
CA THR A 195 -3.12 -25.07 2.82
C THR A 195 -3.68 -25.67 1.53
N ILE A 196 -4.21 -24.85 0.62
CA ILE A 196 -4.75 -25.35 -0.66
C ILE A 196 -3.64 -25.90 -1.56
N ALA A 197 -2.48 -25.24 -1.60
CA ALA A 197 -1.35 -25.72 -2.40
C ALA A 197 -0.88 -27.10 -1.93
N ASN A 198 -0.73 -27.30 -0.61
CA ASN A 198 -0.33 -28.57 -0.01
C ASN A 198 -1.39 -29.67 -0.24
N ALA A 199 -2.68 -29.34 -0.10
CA ALA A 199 -3.77 -30.26 -0.38
C ALA A 199 -3.76 -30.73 -1.86
N ARG A 200 -3.44 -29.83 -2.79
CA ARG A 200 -3.28 -30.19 -4.21
C ARG A 200 -2.03 -31.04 -4.48
N SER A 201 -0.89 -30.66 -3.92
CA SER A 201 0.36 -31.42 -4.08
C SER A 201 0.25 -32.84 -3.53
N SER A 202 -0.51 -33.04 -2.44
CA SER A 202 -0.75 -34.36 -1.83
C SER A 202 -1.89 -35.15 -2.49
N GLY A 203 -2.55 -34.60 -3.53
CA GLY A 203 -3.68 -35.23 -4.20
C GLY A 203 -4.98 -35.25 -3.39
N ARG A 204 -5.03 -34.58 -2.23
CA ARG A 204 -6.22 -34.45 -1.38
C ARG A 204 -7.26 -33.48 -1.95
N ALA A 205 -6.86 -32.54 -2.80
CA ALA A 205 -7.76 -31.59 -3.44
C ALA A 205 -7.60 -31.58 -4.96
N SER A 206 -8.72 -31.54 -5.69
CA SER A 206 -8.70 -31.46 -7.15
C SER A 206 -8.39 -30.05 -7.67
N ALA A 207 -7.92 -29.98 -8.92
CA ALA A 207 -7.63 -28.72 -9.60
C ALA A 207 -8.93 -28.01 -10.01
N GLY A 208 -9.48 -27.16 -9.15
CA GLY A 208 -10.60 -26.26 -9.48
C GLY A 208 -11.69 -26.16 -8.41
N VAL A 209 -11.80 -27.14 -7.52
CA VAL A 209 -12.71 -27.09 -6.36
C VAL A 209 -12.43 -25.84 -5.54
N GLY A 210 -13.49 -25.16 -5.10
CA GLY A 210 -13.43 -23.96 -4.26
C GLY A 210 -12.85 -22.69 -4.89
N LEU A 211 -12.38 -22.71 -6.15
CA LEU A 211 -11.73 -21.57 -6.79
C LEU A 211 -12.61 -20.91 -7.87
N SER A 212 -13.36 -19.88 -7.47
CA SER A 212 -13.99 -18.99 -8.45
C SER A 212 -12.94 -18.07 -9.10
N ASN A 213 -12.84 -18.10 -10.43
CA ASN A 213 -11.82 -17.31 -11.16
C ASN A 213 -12.17 -15.82 -11.13
N ALA A 214 -11.55 -15.06 -10.21
CA ALA A 214 -11.79 -13.63 -10.06
C ALA A 214 -11.31 -12.83 -11.28
N LEU A 215 -10.26 -13.32 -11.96
CA LEU A 215 -9.70 -12.67 -13.14
C LEU A 215 -10.58 -12.77 -14.39
N ALA A 216 -11.42 -13.81 -14.52
CA ALA A 216 -12.35 -13.93 -15.64
C ALA A 216 -13.44 -12.84 -15.64
N LYS A 217 -13.62 -12.13 -14.52
CA LYS A 217 -14.58 -11.04 -14.38
C LYS A 217 -13.99 -9.66 -14.69
N SER A 218 -12.67 -9.55 -14.92
CA SER A 218 -12.03 -8.27 -15.27
C SER A 218 -11.94 -8.10 -16.78
N SER A 219 -12.36 -6.94 -17.29
CA SER A 219 -12.27 -6.58 -18.72
C SER A 219 -10.86 -6.24 -19.21
N ASP A 220 -9.86 -6.17 -18.31
CA ASP A 220 -8.50 -5.67 -18.60
C ASP A 220 -7.44 -6.78 -18.68
N VAL A 221 -7.78 -7.90 -19.35
CA VAL A 221 -6.88 -9.06 -19.49
C VAL A 221 -5.63 -8.72 -20.34
N ASP A 222 -5.67 -7.65 -21.14
CA ASP A 222 -4.51 -7.17 -21.90
C ASP A 222 -3.70 -6.06 -21.19
N GLY A 223 -4.18 -5.60 -20.03
CA GLY A 223 -3.58 -4.55 -19.23
C GLY A 223 -2.20 -4.90 -18.67
N MET A 224 -1.44 -3.85 -18.34
CA MET A 224 -0.09 -3.99 -17.76
C MET A 224 -0.12 -4.79 -16.44
N ASP A 225 -1.11 -4.54 -15.59
CA ASP A 225 -1.27 -5.25 -14.31
C ASP A 225 -1.54 -6.75 -14.50
N PHE A 226 -2.33 -7.13 -15.51
CA PHE A 226 -2.53 -8.55 -15.82
C PHE A 226 -1.23 -9.21 -16.28
N LYS A 227 -0.47 -8.54 -17.16
CA LYS A 227 0.83 -9.03 -17.64
C LYS A 227 1.83 -9.21 -16.49
N ILE A 228 1.84 -8.30 -15.51
CA ILE A 228 2.68 -8.44 -14.31
C ILE A 228 2.22 -9.62 -13.45
N LYS A 229 0.91 -9.77 -13.20
CA LYS A 229 0.37 -10.93 -12.46
C LYS A 229 0.72 -12.26 -13.15
N TYR A 230 0.64 -12.30 -14.48
CA TYR A 230 1.02 -13.46 -15.27
C TYR A 230 2.52 -13.74 -15.21
N LEU A 231 3.36 -12.69 -15.22
CA LEU A 231 4.80 -12.82 -15.03
C LEU A 231 5.13 -13.45 -13.67
N ILE A 232 4.52 -12.96 -12.59
CA ILE A 232 4.69 -13.47 -11.22
C ILE A 232 4.22 -14.93 -11.12
N LYS A 233 3.07 -15.26 -11.71
CA LYS A 233 2.56 -16.63 -11.77
C LYS A 233 3.56 -17.62 -12.39
N ASN A 234 4.23 -17.22 -13.47
CA ASN A 234 5.02 -18.13 -14.29
C ASN A 234 6.53 -18.12 -13.99
N ARG A 235 7.00 -17.30 -13.05
CA ARG A 235 8.42 -17.22 -12.66
C ARG A 235 8.64 -17.56 -11.21
N THR A 236 9.71 -18.30 -10.91
CA THR A 236 10.14 -18.55 -9.53
C THR A 236 10.72 -17.27 -8.93
N LEU A 237 10.88 -17.23 -7.60
CA LEU A 237 11.53 -16.10 -6.93
C LEU A 237 12.89 -15.75 -7.54
N VAL A 238 13.73 -16.75 -7.83
CA VAL A 238 15.05 -16.54 -8.45
C VAL A 238 14.92 -15.92 -9.84
N GLN A 239 13.98 -16.42 -10.64
CA GLN A 239 13.71 -15.89 -11.98
C GLN A 239 13.13 -14.47 -11.95
N LEU A 240 12.34 -14.12 -10.92
CA LEU A 240 11.83 -12.76 -10.71
C LEU A 240 12.95 -11.80 -10.29
N LYS A 241 13.82 -12.22 -9.36
CA LYS A 241 15.01 -11.44 -8.97
C LYS A 241 15.87 -11.12 -10.20
N HIS A 242 16.23 -12.16 -10.97
CA HIS A 242 17.02 -12.00 -12.19
C HIS A 242 16.32 -11.09 -13.21
N HIS A 243 15.03 -11.32 -13.49
CA HIS A 243 14.25 -10.48 -14.39
C HIS A 243 14.29 -9.00 -14.00
N ASN A 244 14.06 -8.72 -12.71
CA ASN A 244 14.04 -7.34 -12.22
C ASN A 244 15.42 -6.69 -12.31
N SER A 245 16.49 -7.41 -11.96
CA SER A 245 17.87 -6.92 -12.12
C SER A 245 18.22 -6.57 -13.55
N GLU A 246 17.88 -7.45 -14.51
CA GLU A 246 18.15 -7.22 -15.93
C GLU A 246 17.43 -5.97 -16.47
N TRP A 247 16.16 -5.79 -16.10
CA TRP A 247 15.39 -4.62 -16.56
C TRP A 247 15.89 -3.32 -15.94
N LEU A 248 16.24 -3.32 -14.65
CA LEU A 248 16.83 -2.15 -14.00
C LEU A 248 18.20 -1.80 -14.63
N ALA A 249 19.02 -2.79 -14.94
CA ALA A 249 20.30 -2.58 -15.62
C ALA A 249 20.11 -1.98 -17.03
N ARG A 250 19.13 -2.48 -17.81
CA ARG A 250 18.78 -1.92 -19.13
C ARG A 250 18.27 -0.47 -19.04
N MET A 251 17.66 -0.11 -17.93
CA MET A 251 17.24 1.25 -17.61
C MET A 251 18.38 2.15 -17.11
N GLY A 252 19.61 1.63 -17.01
CA GLY A 252 20.79 2.38 -16.58
C GLY A 252 20.91 2.58 -15.07
N VAL A 253 20.18 1.80 -14.26
CA VAL A 253 20.33 1.83 -12.80
C VAL A 253 21.67 1.18 -12.42
N ASN A 254 22.40 1.80 -11.49
CA ASN A 254 23.68 1.29 -11.02
C ASN A 254 23.54 -0.05 -10.28
N GLU A 255 24.50 -0.96 -10.48
CA GLU A 255 24.50 -2.31 -9.90
C GLU A 255 24.34 -2.35 -8.37
N LEU A 256 24.95 -1.41 -7.64
CA LEU A 256 24.79 -1.34 -6.18
C LEU A 256 23.33 -1.06 -5.78
N LEU A 257 22.67 -0.14 -6.47
CA LEU A 257 21.26 0.16 -6.23
C LEU A 257 20.36 -1.00 -6.63
N ILE A 258 20.68 -1.71 -7.72
CA ILE A 258 19.98 -2.93 -8.13
C ILE A 258 20.06 -3.97 -7.03
N ASN A 259 21.26 -4.28 -6.54
CA ASN A 259 21.45 -5.30 -5.50
C ASN A 259 20.70 -4.92 -4.22
N ASN A 260 20.80 -3.65 -3.78
CA ASN A 260 20.06 -3.16 -2.63
C ASN A 260 18.55 -3.26 -2.83
N PHE A 261 18.05 -2.97 -4.04
CA PHE A 261 16.62 -3.05 -4.35
C PHE A 261 16.12 -4.49 -4.33
N ILE A 262 16.87 -5.41 -4.93
CA ILE A 262 16.52 -6.83 -5.04
C ILE A 262 16.56 -7.54 -3.68
N GLU A 263 17.52 -7.20 -2.84
CA GLU A 263 17.66 -7.75 -1.49
C GLU A 263 16.92 -6.95 -0.41
N HIS A 264 16.20 -5.89 -0.81
CA HIS A 264 15.48 -5.04 0.14
C HIS A 264 14.50 -5.86 0.99
N PRO A 265 14.60 -5.84 2.34
CA PRO A 265 13.88 -6.76 3.23
C PRO A 265 12.40 -6.40 3.45
N VAL A 266 11.97 -5.20 3.04
CA VAL A 266 10.57 -4.71 3.14
C VAL A 266 9.83 -4.80 1.80
N LEU A 267 10.55 -4.87 0.67
CA LEU A 267 9.92 -4.97 -0.64
C LEU A 267 9.65 -6.44 -0.97
N THR A 268 8.38 -6.78 -1.17
CA THR A 268 8.02 -8.12 -1.65
C THR A 268 8.48 -8.31 -3.09
N PRO A 269 8.64 -9.57 -3.56
CA PRO A 269 8.88 -9.85 -4.97
C PRO A 269 7.82 -9.22 -5.89
N THR A 270 6.57 -9.12 -5.43
CA THR A 270 5.50 -8.41 -6.14
C THR A 270 5.81 -6.92 -6.26
N ASN A 271 6.14 -6.23 -5.18
CA ASN A 271 6.50 -4.80 -5.23
C ASN A 271 7.66 -4.56 -6.20
N LYS A 272 8.73 -5.37 -6.08
CA LYS A 272 9.92 -5.28 -6.93
C LYS A 272 9.58 -5.42 -8.41
N THR A 273 8.72 -6.38 -8.73
CA THR A 273 8.32 -6.68 -10.10
C THR A 273 7.40 -5.61 -10.67
N VAL A 274 6.40 -5.14 -9.89
CA VAL A 274 5.49 -4.08 -10.33
C VAL A 274 6.28 -2.79 -10.56
N ILE A 275 7.10 -2.36 -9.61
CA ILE A 275 7.92 -1.14 -9.73
C ILE A 275 8.80 -1.22 -10.98
N THR A 276 9.56 -2.30 -11.14
CA THR A 276 10.46 -2.46 -12.29
C THR A 276 9.69 -2.43 -13.61
N ALA A 277 8.55 -3.12 -13.67
CA ALA A 277 7.76 -3.22 -14.88
C ALA A 277 7.14 -1.86 -15.28
N TYR A 278 6.62 -1.09 -14.33
CA TYR A 278 6.08 0.25 -14.61
C TYR A 278 7.17 1.25 -15.00
N LEU A 279 8.32 1.25 -14.32
CA LEU A 279 9.45 2.09 -14.71
C LEU A 279 9.94 1.77 -16.12
N SER A 280 9.92 0.49 -16.53
CA SER A 280 10.33 0.09 -17.89
C SER A 280 9.47 0.68 -19.01
N LYS A 281 8.29 1.21 -18.68
CA LYS A 281 7.38 1.89 -19.62
C LYS A 281 7.59 3.39 -19.71
N LEU A 282 8.36 3.96 -18.78
CA LEU A 282 8.75 5.36 -18.85
C LEU A 282 9.84 5.52 -19.93
N LYS A 283 9.48 6.11 -21.07
CA LYS A 283 10.36 6.25 -22.23
C LYS A 283 11.20 7.50 -22.08
N ASN A 284 12.50 7.39 -22.40
CA ASN A 284 13.43 8.52 -22.46
C ASN A 284 13.60 9.30 -21.15
N VAL A 285 13.26 8.70 -20.00
CA VAL A 285 13.43 9.33 -18.68
C VAL A 285 14.82 9.02 -18.12
N SER A 286 15.60 10.04 -17.83
CA SER A 286 16.92 9.90 -17.21
C SER A 286 16.84 9.82 -15.68
N ARG A 287 17.95 9.45 -15.02
CA ARG A 287 18.12 9.46 -13.56
C ARG A 287 17.15 8.55 -12.78
N LEU A 288 16.79 7.41 -13.36
CA LEU A 288 15.95 6.40 -12.70
C LEU A 288 16.53 5.89 -11.37
N ASP A 289 17.85 5.98 -11.19
CA ASP A 289 18.54 5.76 -9.92
C ASP A 289 17.94 6.56 -8.76
N LYS A 290 17.52 7.81 -9.00
CA LYS A 290 16.92 8.67 -7.96
C LYS A 290 15.57 8.16 -7.48
N PHE A 291 14.80 7.52 -8.35
CA PHE A 291 13.57 6.85 -7.95
C PHE A 291 13.90 5.61 -7.12
N ILE A 292 14.86 4.79 -7.55
CA ILE A 292 15.26 3.60 -6.78
C ILE A 292 15.80 3.97 -5.40
N GLU A 293 16.61 5.02 -5.28
CA GLU A 293 17.06 5.57 -3.99
C GLU A 293 15.89 5.91 -3.06
N LEU A 294 14.82 6.50 -3.58
CA LEU A 294 13.61 6.77 -2.80
C LEU A 294 12.95 5.46 -2.35
N VAL A 295 12.79 4.49 -3.26
CA VAL A 295 12.16 3.20 -2.93
C VAL A 295 12.92 2.45 -1.83
N LEU A 296 14.26 2.56 -1.82
CA LEU A 296 15.12 1.97 -0.79
C LEU A 296 14.92 2.56 0.61
N THR A 297 14.16 3.65 0.76
CA THR A 297 13.81 4.20 2.08
C THR A 297 12.58 3.53 2.71
N ALA A 298 11.92 2.61 2.00
CA ALA A 298 10.74 1.90 2.50
C ALA A 298 11.08 1.10 3.76
N ASN A 299 10.55 1.51 4.91
CA ASN A 299 10.83 0.87 6.20
C ASN A 299 9.66 -0.01 6.72
N ASN A 300 8.52 0.02 6.05
CA ASN A 300 7.35 -0.78 6.37
C ASN A 300 6.52 -1.10 5.10
N GLU A 301 5.50 -1.94 5.26
CA GLU A 301 4.62 -2.35 4.15
C GLU A 301 3.86 -1.17 3.51
N VAL A 302 3.46 -0.18 4.32
CA VAL A 302 2.74 0.98 3.81
C VAL A 302 3.60 1.70 2.78
N MET A 303 4.86 1.96 3.10
CA MET A 303 5.79 2.60 2.19
C MET A 303 6.10 1.75 0.95
N SER A 304 6.21 0.42 1.09
CA SER A 304 6.44 -0.44 -0.09
C SER A 304 5.25 -0.42 -1.05
N LEU A 305 4.02 -0.45 -0.54
CA LEU A 305 2.81 -0.32 -1.34
C LEU A 305 2.66 1.06 -1.96
N ILE A 306 3.01 2.12 -1.23
CA ILE A 306 3.00 3.49 -1.73
C ILE A 306 3.96 3.65 -2.90
N TYR A 307 5.18 3.15 -2.80
CA TYR A 307 6.16 3.26 -3.89
C TYR A 307 5.79 2.40 -5.09
N GLU A 308 5.16 1.25 -4.87
CA GLU A 308 4.52 0.48 -5.94
C GLU A 308 3.49 1.34 -6.67
N ARG A 309 2.54 1.93 -5.94
CA ARG A 309 1.48 2.77 -6.52
C ARG A 309 2.04 4.03 -7.19
N LEU A 310 3.10 4.60 -6.63
CA LEU A 310 3.78 5.74 -7.20
C LEU A 310 4.38 5.41 -8.57
N SER A 311 4.96 4.23 -8.75
CA SER A 311 5.44 3.80 -10.07
C SER A 311 4.31 3.75 -11.12
N LYS A 312 3.10 3.33 -10.71
CA LYS A 312 1.91 3.31 -11.58
C LYS A 312 1.42 4.73 -11.91
N ALA A 313 1.31 5.55 -10.88
CA ALA A 313 0.87 6.95 -10.99
C ALA A 313 1.79 7.74 -11.92
N LEU A 314 3.11 7.54 -11.84
CA LEU A 314 4.08 8.16 -12.73
C LEU A 314 3.81 7.84 -14.20
N LEU A 315 3.58 6.57 -14.54
CA LEU A 315 3.25 6.19 -15.92
C LEU A 315 1.91 6.79 -16.36
N GLN A 316 0.88 6.75 -15.51
CA GLN A 316 -0.41 7.35 -15.81
C GLN A 316 -0.31 8.86 -16.05
N TYR A 317 0.49 9.57 -15.26
CA TYR A 317 0.72 10.99 -15.45
C TYR A 317 1.44 11.26 -16.77
N GLN A 318 2.47 10.47 -17.10
CA GLN A 318 3.15 10.58 -18.38
C GLN A 318 2.19 10.40 -19.56
N ASP A 319 1.33 9.38 -19.49
CA ASP A 319 0.41 9.04 -20.58
C ASP A 319 -0.74 10.05 -20.74
N LYS A 320 -1.20 10.68 -19.65
CA LYS A 320 -2.35 11.58 -19.65
C LYS A 320 -2.01 13.07 -19.68
N THR A 321 -0.83 13.43 -19.19
CA THR A 321 -0.48 14.83 -18.92
C THR A 321 0.75 15.27 -19.70
N GLU A 322 1.93 14.74 -19.39
CA GLU A 322 3.19 15.17 -20.01
C GLU A 322 4.34 14.19 -19.79
N HIS A 323 5.22 14.06 -20.79
CA HIS A 323 6.44 13.27 -20.70
C HIS A 323 7.47 13.83 -19.70
N PHE A 324 8.23 12.90 -19.10
CA PHE A 324 9.32 13.22 -18.18
C PHE A 324 10.66 13.16 -18.88
N SER A 325 11.55 14.10 -18.52
CA SER A 325 12.95 14.10 -18.96
C SER A 325 13.89 13.49 -17.92
N ALA A 326 13.59 13.65 -16.63
CA ALA A 326 14.43 13.13 -15.56
C ALA A 326 13.68 12.88 -14.25
N PHE A 327 14.12 11.87 -13.50
CA PHE A 327 13.75 11.70 -12.09
C PHE A 327 14.60 12.55 -11.16
N TYR A 328 13.99 12.90 -10.04
CA TYR A 328 14.60 13.68 -8.99
C TYR A 328 14.11 13.20 -7.62
N ASN A 329 15.01 13.16 -6.65
CA ASN A 329 14.68 12.92 -5.25
C ASN A 329 15.09 14.18 -4.49
N PHE A 330 14.10 14.98 -4.07
CA PHE A 330 14.34 16.22 -3.35
C PHE A 330 14.01 16.02 -1.88
N ASN A 331 15.04 15.86 -1.03
CA ASN A 331 14.90 15.68 0.42
C ASN A 331 13.90 14.56 0.80
N GLY A 332 13.93 13.43 0.09
CA GLY A 332 13.02 12.31 0.34
C GLY A 332 11.64 12.45 -0.32
N GLN A 333 11.38 13.53 -1.06
CA GLN A 333 10.18 13.67 -1.88
C GLN A 333 10.45 13.23 -3.32
N ALA A 334 9.57 12.39 -3.85
CA ALA A 334 9.60 12.01 -5.25
C ALA A 334 9.27 13.22 -6.13
N ALA A 335 10.12 13.47 -7.12
CA ALA A 335 9.89 14.49 -8.12
C ALA A 335 10.34 14.04 -9.51
N VAL A 336 9.77 14.67 -10.53
CA VAL A 336 10.17 14.50 -11.92
C VAL A 336 10.28 15.87 -12.59
N ILE A 337 11.19 15.96 -13.55
CA ILE A 337 11.30 17.09 -14.45
C ILE A 337 10.59 16.72 -15.75
N THR A 338 9.69 17.57 -16.22
CA THR A 338 8.96 17.35 -17.47
C THR A 338 9.75 17.86 -18.68
N ASP A 339 9.36 17.46 -19.89
CA ASP A 339 9.96 17.96 -21.14
C ASP A 339 9.79 19.48 -21.31
N SER A 340 8.69 20.05 -20.80
CA SER A 340 8.45 21.49 -20.74
C SER A 340 9.27 22.21 -19.66
N ARG A 341 10.22 21.53 -19.00
CA ARG A 341 11.05 22.05 -17.91
C ARG A 341 10.25 22.53 -16.69
N ARG A 342 9.18 21.83 -16.34
CA ARG A 342 8.50 21.98 -15.04
C ARG A 342 9.03 20.92 -14.07
N ILE A 343 8.91 21.16 -12.77
CA ILE A 343 9.14 20.16 -11.74
C ILE A 343 7.81 19.74 -11.11
N VAL A 344 7.55 18.44 -11.06
CA VAL A 344 6.33 17.87 -10.49
C VAL A 344 6.72 17.05 -9.27
N PHE A 345 6.20 17.43 -8.10
CA PHE A 345 6.38 16.72 -6.85
C PHE A 345 5.17 15.82 -6.59
N PHE A 346 5.42 14.62 -6.09
CA PHE A 346 4.35 13.71 -5.69
C PHE A 346 4.24 13.67 -4.17
N ASP A 347 3.03 13.81 -3.65
CA ASP A 347 2.70 13.56 -2.25
C ASP A 347 1.81 12.33 -2.14
N THR A 348 2.19 11.43 -1.25
CA THR A 348 1.62 10.09 -1.15
C THR A 348 0.70 9.92 0.05
N ALA A 349 0.47 10.99 0.82
CA ALA A 349 -0.49 11.00 1.93
C ALA A 349 -1.89 10.58 1.49
N ASP A 350 -2.64 9.95 2.41
CA ASP A 350 -4.08 9.74 2.20
C ASP A 350 -4.87 11.03 2.46
N LEU A 351 -4.39 11.85 3.40
CA LEU A 351 -4.89 13.19 3.66
C LEU A 351 -3.73 14.12 3.95
N LEU A 352 -3.52 15.10 3.08
CA LEU A 352 -2.56 16.18 3.30
C LEU A 352 -3.22 17.33 4.07
N ILE A 353 -2.76 17.57 5.30
CA ILE A 353 -3.10 18.76 6.09
C ILE A 353 -1.90 19.72 6.18
N TRP A 354 -2.18 20.98 6.48
CA TRP A 354 -1.15 22.01 6.66
C TRP A 354 -0.57 21.94 8.07
N SER A 355 0.75 21.83 8.15
CA SER A 355 1.51 21.87 9.40
C SER A 355 2.83 22.59 9.16
N GLU A 356 3.53 22.94 10.24
CA GLU A 356 4.84 23.58 10.17
C GLU A 356 5.85 22.72 9.39
N GLU A 357 5.82 21.40 9.55
CA GLU A 357 6.66 20.48 8.78
C GLU A 357 6.36 20.57 7.28
N LYS A 358 5.07 20.57 6.90
CA LYS A 358 4.66 20.70 5.50
C LYS A 358 4.98 22.07 4.93
N GLN A 359 4.82 23.13 5.72
CA GLN A 359 5.24 24.48 5.34
C GLN A 359 6.73 24.49 4.98
N ILE A 360 7.59 24.01 5.88
CA ILE A 360 9.04 23.94 5.65
C ILE A 360 9.36 23.11 4.39
N LYS A 361 8.70 21.96 4.22
CA LYS A 361 8.88 21.08 3.05
C LYS A 361 8.53 21.80 1.75
N TYR A 362 7.35 22.44 1.68
CA TYR A 362 6.84 23.05 0.46
C TYR A 362 7.52 24.38 0.14
N GLU A 363 7.87 25.20 1.14
CA GLU A 363 8.68 26.41 0.95
C GLU A 363 10.07 26.05 0.40
N LYS A 364 10.73 25.02 0.94
CA LYS A 364 12.02 24.54 0.39
C LYS A 364 11.88 24.07 -1.06
N SER A 365 10.78 23.39 -1.38
CA SER A 365 10.52 22.87 -2.72
C SER A 365 10.24 24.00 -3.73
N ALA A 366 9.41 24.98 -3.37
CA ALA A 366 9.15 26.17 -4.18
C ALA A 366 10.44 26.99 -4.40
N ASN A 367 11.18 27.27 -3.32
CA ASN A 367 12.46 27.98 -3.40
C ASN A 367 13.48 27.25 -4.28
N HIS A 368 13.55 25.92 -4.19
CA HIS A 368 14.40 25.14 -5.08
C HIS A 368 13.93 25.26 -6.53
N ALA A 369 12.63 25.23 -6.77
CA ALA A 369 12.10 25.29 -8.11
C ALA A 369 12.37 26.63 -8.80
N GLU A 370 12.16 27.72 -8.07
CA GLU A 370 12.44 29.08 -8.50
C GLU A 370 13.95 29.29 -8.78
N LYS A 371 14.82 28.96 -7.82
CA LYS A 371 16.28 29.12 -7.97
C LYS A 371 16.88 28.28 -9.08
N SER A 372 16.28 27.13 -9.39
CA SER A 372 16.71 26.25 -10.48
C SER A 372 16.21 26.72 -11.85
N GLY A 373 15.37 27.76 -11.90
CA GLY A 373 14.83 28.30 -13.15
C GLY A 373 13.89 27.34 -13.87
N TYR A 374 13.14 26.51 -13.14
CA TYR A 374 12.07 25.73 -13.76
C TYR A 374 10.94 26.66 -14.20
N LYS A 375 10.26 26.30 -15.30
CA LYS A 375 9.18 27.12 -15.89
C LYS A 375 7.86 27.06 -15.10
N GLY A 376 7.81 26.23 -14.07
CA GLY A 376 6.67 26.05 -13.18
C GLY A 376 6.87 24.83 -12.28
N TRP A 377 6.11 24.77 -11.19
CA TRP A 377 6.13 23.64 -10.26
C TRP A 377 4.72 23.19 -9.89
N GLU A 378 4.55 21.88 -9.73
CA GLU A 378 3.27 21.23 -9.50
C GLU A 378 3.38 20.25 -8.33
N ILE A 379 2.30 20.12 -7.56
CA ILE A 379 2.13 19.03 -6.60
C ILE A 379 0.97 18.14 -7.08
N VAL A 380 1.25 16.85 -7.14
CA VAL A 380 0.28 15.79 -7.39
C VAL A 380 0.09 15.02 -6.09
N SER A 381 -1.11 15.08 -5.51
CA SER A 381 -1.47 14.32 -4.32
C SER A 381 -2.22 13.05 -4.67
N PHE A 382 -1.93 11.97 -3.95
CA PHE A 382 -2.61 10.69 -4.09
C PHE A 382 -3.92 10.65 -3.31
N GLY A 383 -3.91 11.25 -2.13
CA GLY A 383 -5.05 11.41 -1.26
C GLY A 383 -5.67 12.80 -1.35
N ASP A 384 -6.59 13.04 -0.42
CA ASP A 384 -7.28 14.30 -0.30
C ASP A 384 -6.35 15.39 0.24
N ILE A 385 -6.64 16.65 -0.08
CA ILE A 385 -5.94 17.80 0.47
C ILE A 385 -6.96 18.64 1.22
N SER A 386 -6.63 19.03 2.45
CA SER A 386 -7.46 19.95 3.21
C SER A 386 -7.60 21.30 2.50
N ARG A 387 -8.64 22.05 2.86
CA ARG A 387 -8.84 23.38 2.29
C ARG A 387 -7.67 24.32 2.59
N LEU A 388 -7.15 24.33 3.83
CA LEU A 388 -6.05 25.20 4.20
C LEU A 388 -4.75 24.79 3.51
N ALA A 389 -4.43 23.49 3.47
CA ALA A 389 -3.26 23.00 2.76
C ALA A 389 -3.32 23.36 1.26
N SER A 390 -4.48 23.20 0.62
CA SER A 390 -4.65 23.60 -0.77
C SER A 390 -4.44 25.11 -0.98
N GLN A 391 -4.93 25.95 -0.07
CA GLN A 391 -4.72 27.40 -0.13
C GLN A 391 -3.24 27.75 0.03
N LYS A 392 -2.59 27.22 1.06
CA LYS A 392 -1.18 27.48 1.38
C LYS A 392 -0.22 26.99 0.31
N ILE A 393 -0.49 25.83 -0.28
CA ILE A 393 0.28 25.32 -1.43
C ILE A 393 0.10 26.23 -2.66
N SER A 394 -1.10 26.76 -2.89
CA SER A 394 -1.35 27.69 -3.99
C SER A 394 -0.68 29.05 -3.79
N GLU A 395 -0.58 29.53 -2.54
CA GLU A 395 0.19 30.74 -2.18
C GLU A 395 1.68 30.59 -2.52
N LEU A 396 2.22 29.37 -2.48
CA LEU A 396 3.57 29.03 -2.93
C LEU A 396 3.68 28.80 -4.44
N ALA A 397 2.67 29.22 -5.22
CA ALA A 397 2.59 29.15 -6.68
C ALA A 397 2.65 27.73 -7.29
N PHE A 398 2.41 26.68 -6.50
CA PHE A 398 2.23 25.34 -7.06
C PHE A 398 0.96 25.30 -7.88
N LYS A 399 1.04 24.77 -9.11
CA LYS A 399 -0.16 24.21 -9.75
C LYS A 399 -0.55 22.97 -8.93
N HIS A 400 -1.82 22.87 -8.59
CA HIS A 400 -2.33 21.71 -7.87
C HIS A 400 -3.16 20.84 -8.81
N THR A 401 -2.79 19.56 -8.92
CA THR A 401 -3.57 18.54 -9.63
C THR A 401 -3.95 17.44 -8.64
N VAL A 402 -5.22 17.41 -8.24
CA VAL A 402 -5.78 16.26 -7.51
C VAL A 402 -6.03 15.14 -8.51
N LYS A 403 -5.75 13.91 -8.08
CA LYS A 403 -6.31 12.66 -8.64
C LYS A 403 -5.56 12.08 -9.86
N LEU A 404 -4.60 11.23 -9.57
CA LEU A 404 -4.33 10.07 -10.42
C LEU A 404 -5.23 8.94 -9.91
N SER A 405 -6.24 8.56 -10.69
CA SER A 405 -7.16 7.48 -10.36
C SER A 405 -6.38 6.17 -10.16
N GLU A 406 -6.66 5.46 -9.07
CA GLU A 406 -6.22 4.07 -8.87
C GLU A 406 -6.54 3.18 -10.06
#